data_AF-A0A9D4HFV9-F1
#
_entry.id   AF-A0A9D4HFV9-F1
#
_cell.length_a   1.000
_cell.length_b   1.000
_cell.length_c   1.000
_cell.angle_alpha   90.00
_cell.angle_beta   90.00
_cell.angle_gamma   90.00
#
_symmetry.space_group_name_H-M   'P 1'
#
loop_
_entity.id
_entity.type
_entity.pdbx_description
1 polymer ?
#
loop_
_entity_poly.entity_id
_entity_poly.type
_entity_poly.pdbx_seq_one_letter_code
_entity_poly.pdbx_strand_id
1 'polypeptide(L)'
;MEGAQINIKKFNAKRKMKIHSGMDQKNMDVDALFTSDSEKTFQYDSSLPSLPVPSLQHTLDRYLDSVRPHITDSEFMQTEILVQQFASGVGKDLHKQLVKRASINRNWACLSSIVLCLRTVIVVLCEKSYMCILKYIE
;
A
#
# COMPACT_ATOMS: atom_id res chain seq x y z
N MET A 1 -37.44 -29.02 11.41
CA MET A 1 -37.37 -28.48 12.78
C MET A 1 -36.33 -27.38 12.76
N GLU A 2 -36.59 -26.26 12.08
CA GLU A 2 -37.51 -25.19 12.48
C GLU A 2 -37.06 -24.53 13.78
N GLY A 3 -36.53 -23.32 13.64
CA GLY A 3 -36.00 -22.48 14.72
C GLY A 3 -36.05 -21.02 14.31
N ALA A 4 -37.25 -20.50 14.05
CA ALA A 4 -37.56 -19.08 14.16
C ALA A 4 -37.76 -18.78 15.67
N GLN A 5 -37.45 -17.61 16.23
CA GLN A 5 -38.02 -16.31 15.87
C GLN A 5 -37.13 -15.18 16.42
N ILE A 6 -36.78 -14.21 15.56
CA ILE A 6 -36.30 -12.89 15.99
C ILE A 6 -37.54 -12.00 16.20
N ASN A 7 -37.74 -11.51 17.41
CA ASN A 7 -38.92 -10.72 17.77
C ASN A 7 -38.81 -9.29 17.22
N ILE A 8 -39.41 -9.08 16.05
CA ILE A 8 -39.68 -7.79 15.42
C ILE A 8 -40.80 -7.09 16.19
N LYS A 9 -40.53 -6.50 17.36
CA LYS A 9 -41.50 -5.63 18.05
C LYS A 9 -40.82 -4.43 18.71
N LYS A 10 -40.83 -3.33 17.96
CA LYS A 10 -41.22 -1.95 18.36
C LYS A 10 -40.74 -1.02 17.23
N PHE A 11 -41.31 -1.17 16.03
CA PHE A 11 -42.45 -0.35 15.60
C PHE A 11 -42.22 1.13 15.88
N ASN A 12 -41.66 1.82 14.88
CA ASN A 12 -41.88 3.21 14.55
C ASN A 12 -42.80 3.96 15.51
N ALA A 13 -42.24 4.53 16.58
CA ALA A 13 -42.99 5.37 17.50
C ALA A 13 -42.32 6.73 17.60
N LYS A 14 -42.97 7.70 16.96
CA LYS A 14 -42.86 9.16 17.17
C LYS A 14 -41.69 9.86 16.48
N ARG A 15 -41.81 9.99 15.16
CA ARG A 15 -41.58 11.29 14.53
C ARG A 15 -42.62 12.26 15.12
N LYS A 16 -42.25 13.04 16.13
CA LYS A 16 -43.00 14.23 16.56
C LYS A 16 -42.06 15.42 16.47
N MET A 17 -42.17 16.16 15.35
CA MET A 17 -41.79 17.57 15.34
C MET A 17 -42.63 18.28 16.41
N LYS A 18 -41.97 18.93 17.36
CA LYS A 18 -42.59 19.92 18.22
C LYS A 18 -41.65 21.12 18.26
N ILE A 19 -41.92 22.07 17.37
CA ILE A 19 -41.29 23.39 17.34
C ILE A 19 -41.90 24.15 18.50
N HIS A 20 -41.18 24.36 19.60
CA HIS A 20 -41.56 25.28 20.66
C HIS A 20 -40.37 26.20 20.96
N SER A 21 -40.65 27.49 20.85
CA SER A 21 -39.80 28.65 21.11
C SER A 21 -39.13 28.61 22.49
N GLY A 22 -37.82 28.86 22.53
CA GLY A 22 -37.04 29.07 23.74
C GLY A 22 -35.58 29.34 23.38
N MET A 23 -35.15 30.61 23.51
CA MET A 23 -33.74 30.97 23.45
C MET A 23 -33.07 30.51 24.75
N ASP A 24 -32.52 29.30 24.74
CA ASP A 24 -31.49 28.88 25.70
C ASP A 24 -30.20 28.74 24.89
N GLN A 25 -29.14 29.45 25.28
CA GLN A 25 -27.78 29.27 24.75
C GLN A 25 -27.26 27.89 25.16
N LYS A 26 -27.79 26.86 24.50
CA LYS A 26 -27.27 25.51 24.57
C LYS A 26 -26.04 25.51 23.69
N ASN A 27 -24.88 25.40 24.34
CA ASN A 27 -23.58 25.18 23.75
C ASN A 27 -23.75 24.30 22.50
N MET A 28 -23.65 24.91 21.32
CA MET A 28 -23.83 24.20 20.06
C MET A 28 -22.72 23.18 20.02
N ASP A 29 -23.06 21.90 20.04
CA ASP A 29 -22.09 20.84 19.96
C ASP A 29 -21.46 20.92 18.56
N VAL A 30 -20.36 21.69 18.48
CA VAL A 30 -19.63 21.98 17.24
C VAL A 30 -19.18 20.68 16.58
N ASP A 31 -19.00 19.62 17.37
CA ASP A 31 -18.65 18.28 16.92
C ASP A 31 -19.73 17.69 15.99
N ALA A 32 -21.01 17.94 16.26
CA ALA A 32 -22.13 17.46 15.43
C ALA A 32 -22.23 18.15 14.05
N LEU A 33 -21.50 19.25 13.83
CA LEU A 33 -21.39 19.91 12.51
C LEU A 33 -20.28 19.32 11.64
N PHE A 34 -19.25 18.71 12.25
CA PHE A 34 -18.07 18.20 11.54
C PHE A 34 -17.95 16.67 11.56
N THR A 35 -18.74 15.98 12.39
CA THR A 35 -18.76 14.52 12.48
C THR A 35 -20.12 13.97 12.06
N SER A 36 -20.10 13.05 11.08
CA SER A 36 -21.30 12.34 10.66
C SER A 36 -21.45 11.04 11.45
N ASP A 37 -22.58 10.83 12.12
CA ASP A 37 -22.88 9.56 12.81
C ASP A 37 -23.04 8.37 11.85
N SER A 38 -23.33 8.65 10.58
CA SER A 38 -23.54 7.62 9.55
C SER A 38 -22.23 6.93 9.12
N GLU A 39 -21.11 7.66 9.15
CA GLU A 39 -19.84 7.21 8.58
C GLU A 39 -18.69 7.46 9.56
N LYS A 40 -18.00 6.40 9.99
CA LYS A 40 -16.80 6.46 10.83
C LYS A 40 -15.54 6.51 9.97
N THR A 41 -14.52 7.22 10.45
CA THR A 41 -13.24 7.46 9.74
C THR A 41 -12.59 6.22 9.12
N PHE A 42 -12.62 5.06 9.80
CA PHE A 42 -11.92 3.84 9.39
C PHE A 42 -12.85 2.68 9.01
N GLN A 43 -14.14 2.96 8.78
CA GLN A 43 -15.12 1.89 8.56
C GLN A 43 -14.86 1.04 7.31
N TYR A 44 -14.17 1.60 6.32
CA TYR A 44 -13.85 0.93 5.06
C TYR A 44 -12.47 0.27 5.05
N ASP A 45 -11.62 0.45 6.07
CA ASP A 45 -10.25 -0.07 6.10
C ASP A 45 -10.20 -1.60 5.93
N SER A 46 -11.18 -2.29 6.51
CA SER A 46 -11.32 -3.73 6.38
C SER A 46 -11.75 -4.16 4.97
N SER A 47 -12.46 -3.30 4.24
CA SER A 47 -12.98 -3.56 2.89
C SER A 47 -12.02 -3.20 1.76
N LEU A 48 -10.90 -2.51 2.06
CA LEU A 48 -9.93 -2.13 1.05
C LEU A 48 -9.30 -3.37 0.38
N PRO A 49 -9.15 -3.35 -0.96
CA PRO A 49 -8.49 -4.44 -1.67
C PRO A 49 -7.00 -4.51 -1.32
N SER A 50 -6.44 -5.72 -1.40
CA SER A 50 -5.00 -5.91 -1.27
C SER A 50 -4.27 -5.26 -2.45
N LEU A 51 -3.04 -4.79 -2.20
CA LEU A 51 -2.22 -4.17 -3.23
C LEU A 51 -1.82 -5.20 -4.30
N PRO A 52 -2.15 -5.00 -5.58
CA PRO A 52 -1.74 -5.93 -6.63
C PRO A 52 -0.24 -5.87 -6.89
N VAL A 53 0.33 -6.98 -7.33
CA VAL A 53 1.71 -7.02 -7.84
C VAL A 53 1.64 -6.84 -9.36
N PRO A 54 2.24 -5.79 -9.95
CA PRO A 54 2.27 -5.61 -11.39
C PRO A 54 3.10 -6.72 -12.04
N SER A 55 2.84 -7.03 -13.33
CA SER A 55 3.66 -8.02 -14.03
C SER A 55 5.12 -7.57 -14.14
N LEU A 56 6.04 -8.54 -14.17
CA LEU A 56 7.47 -8.25 -14.31
C LEU A 56 7.74 -7.42 -15.57
N GLN A 57 7.20 -7.82 -16.72
CA GLN A 57 7.41 -7.12 -17.98
C GLN A 57 6.94 -5.66 -17.92
N HIS A 58 5.72 -5.42 -17.44
CA HIS A 58 5.18 -4.06 -17.32
C HIS A 58 6.04 -3.19 -16.41
N THR A 59 6.61 -3.75 -15.35
CA THR A 59 7.50 -3.02 -14.44
C THR A 59 8.82 -2.66 -15.13
N LEU A 60 9.38 -3.57 -15.92
CA LEU A 60 10.62 -3.35 -16.65
C LEU A 60 10.46 -2.33 -17.80
N ASP A 61 9.34 -2.38 -18.52
CA ASP A 61 9.03 -1.40 -19.56
C ASP A 61 8.95 0.02 -18.96
N ARG A 62 8.21 0.16 -17.85
CA ARG A 62 8.11 1.44 -17.12
C ARG A 62 9.44 1.91 -16.55
N TYR A 63 10.33 0.98 -16.17
CA TYR A 63 11.68 1.31 -15.75
C TYR A 63 12.49 1.89 -16.92
N LEU A 64 12.47 1.25 -18.09
CA LEU A 64 13.14 1.76 -19.28
C LEU A 64 12.63 3.15 -19.67
N ASP A 65 11.31 3.36 -19.66
CA ASP A 65 10.69 4.68 -19.90
C ASP A 65 11.20 5.73 -18.92
N SER A 66 11.32 5.38 -17.64
CA SER A 66 11.77 6.29 -16.59
C SER A 66 13.25 6.64 -16.69
N VAL A 67 14.08 5.70 -17.18
CA VAL A 67 15.53 5.88 -17.30
C VAL A 67 15.91 6.61 -18.59
N ARG A 68 15.11 6.45 -19.66
CA ARG A 68 15.33 7.05 -20.98
C ARG A 68 15.72 8.54 -20.96
N PRO A 69 15.06 9.45 -20.20
CA PRO A 69 15.44 10.87 -20.20
C PRO A 69 16.73 11.19 -19.44
N HIS A 70 17.31 10.23 -18.72
CA HIS A 70 18.45 10.46 -17.82
C HIS A 70 19.80 9.97 -18.36
N ILE A 71 19.80 9.18 -19.43
CA ILE A 71 21.00 8.51 -19.94
C ILE A 71 21.19 8.71 -21.44
N THR A 72 22.42 8.48 -21.91
CA THR A 72 22.75 8.54 -23.34
C THR A 72 22.24 7.31 -24.10
N ASP A 73 22.13 7.40 -25.42
CA ASP A 73 21.66 6.28 -26.25
C ASP A 73 22.54 5.02 -26.10
N SER A 74 23.86 5.18 -25.96
CA SER A 74 24.78 4.06 -25.76
C SER A 74 24.55 3.33 -24.43
N GLU A 75 24.31 4.10 -23.35
CA GLU A 75 24.01 3.54 -22.02
C GLU A 75 22.62 2.90 -22.00
N PHE A 76 21.67 3.45 -22.77
CA PHE A 76 20.33 2.90 -22.88
C PHE A 76 20.34 1.52 -23.53
N MET A 77 21.09 1.34 -24.63
CA MET A 77 21.23 0.02 -25.26
C MET A 77 21.84 -1.02 -24.31
N GLN A 78 22.83 -0.64 -23.50
CA GLN A 78 23.39 -1.52 -22.48
C GLN A 78 22.34 -1.88 -21.41
N THR A 79 21.55 -0.88 -20.98
CA THR A 79 20.49 -1.05 -19.99
C THR A 79 19.41 -2.00 -20.49
N GLU A 80 18.99 -1.91 -21.76
CA GLU A 80 18.02 -2.84 -22.35
C GLU A 80 18.51 -4.29 -22.31
N ILE A 81 19.78 -4.53 -22.64
CA ILE A 81 20.38 -5.87 -22.59
C ILE A 81 20.35 -6.41 -21.16
N LEU A 82 20.74 -5.60 -20.17
CA LEU A 82 20.71 -5.98 -18.75
C LEU A 82 19.28 -6.26 -18.27
N VAL A 83 18.32 -5.45 -18.69
CA VAL A 83 16.90 -5.63 -18.36
C VAL A 83 16.37 -6.95 -18.95
N GLN A 84 16.73 -7.30 -20.18
CA GLN A 84 16.36 -8.59 -20.79
C GLN A 84 17.03 -9.78 -20.10
N GLN A 85 18.30 -9.65 -19.72
CA GLN A 85 19.01 -10.68 -18.94
C GLN A 85 18.36 -10.88 -17.57
N PHE A 86 17.96 -9.79 -16.91
CA PHE A 86 17.24 -9.85 -15.64
C PHE A 86 15.87 -10.50 -15.80
N ALA A 87 15.11 -10.09 -16.83
CA ALA A 87 13.78 -10.62 -17.15
C ALA A 87 13.82 -12.13 -17.45
N SER A 88 14.89 -12.62 -18.07
CA SER A 88 15.03 -14.02 -18.45
C SER A 88 15.65 -14.90 -17.36
N GLY A 89 16.50 -14.32 -16.49
CA GLY A 89 17.16 -14.99 -15.38
C GLY A 89 16.53 -14.71 -14.02
N VAL A 90 17.32 -14.12 -13.12
CA VAL A 90 17.00 -13.98 -11.68
C VAL A 90 15.71 -13.20 -11.40
N GLY A 91 15.31 -12.28 -12.30
CA GLY A 91 14.11 -11.48 -12.13
C GLY A 91 12.83 -12.30 -12.05
N LYS A 92 12.74 -13.43 -12.76
CA LYS A 92 11.57 -14.33 -12.69
C LYS A 92 11.42 -14.94 -11.31
N ASP A 93 12.51 -15.42 -10.72
CA ASP A 93 12.46 -16.11 -9.43
C ASP A 93 12.24 -15.12 -8.29
N LEU A 94 12.83 -13.92 -8.37
CA LEU A 94 12.51 -12.82 -7.45
C LEU A 94 11.04 -12.41 -7.56
N HIS A 95 10.51 -12.29 -8.77
CA HIS A 95 9.10 -11.95 -8.98
C HIS A 95 8.15 -13.02 -8.42
N LYS A 96 8.45 -14.31 -8.58
CA LYS A 96 7.68 -15.40 -7.93
C LYS A 96 7.69 -15.28 -6.41
N GLN A 97 8.84 -14.99 -5.81
CA GLN A 97 8.93 -14.78 -4.36
C GLN A 97 8.14 -13.56 -3.91
N LEU A 98 8.15 -12.48 -4.70
CA LEU A 98 7.35 -11.28 -4.45
C LEU A 98 5.86 -11.57 -4.48
N VAL A 99 5.39 -12.32 -5.49
CA VAL A 99 3.99 -12.75 -5.60
C VAL A 99 3.59 -13.62 -4.40
N LYS A 100 4.45 -14.56 -3.98
CA LYS A 100 4.22 -15.36 -2.76
C LYS A 100 4.15 -14.49 -1.50
N ARG A 101 4.97 -13.44 -1.40
CA ARG A 101 4.89 -12.48 -0.29
C ARG A 101 3.56 -11.71 -0.34
N ALA A 102 3.10 -11.32 -1.53
CA ALA A 102 1.85 -10.60 -1.72
C ALA A 102 0.60 -11.44 -1.42
N SER A 103 0.64 -12.76 -1.63
CA SER A 103 -0.47 -13.62 -1.24
C SER A 103 -0.68 -13.71 0.28
N ILE A 104 0.36 -13.41 1.07
CA ILE A 104 0.32 -13.51 2.54
C ILE A 104 0.01 -12.14 3.19
N ASN A 105 0.29 -11.03 2.50
CA ASN A 105 0.21 -9.68 3.06
C ASN A 105 -0.80 -8.81 2.31
N ARG A 106 -1.73 -8.14 3.02
CA ARG A 106 -2.66 -7.15 2.40
C ARG A 106 -1.92 -6.00 1.72
N ASN A 107 -0.83 -5.54 2.34
CA ASN A 107 0.10 -4.57 1.76
C ASN A 107 1.52 -5.16 1.80
N TRP A 108 1.96 -5.70 0.67
CA TRP A 108 3.27 -6.34 0.55
C TRP A 108 4.45 -5.35 0.48
N ALA A 109 4.16 -4.08 0.18
CA ALA A 109 5.12 -2.99 0.00
C ALA A 109 5.11 -1.97 1.16
N CYS A 110 4.59 -2.34 2.33
CA CYS A 110 4.51 -1.43 3.47
C CYS A 110 5.91 -0.93 3.88
N LEU A 111 6.05 0.38 4.09
CA LEU A 111 7.32 1.03 4.43
C LEU A 111 8.01 0.40 5.65
N SER A 112 7.23 -0.10 6.61
CA SER A 112 7.78 -0.83 7.76
C SER A 112 8.56 -2.09 7.35
N SER A 113 8.05 -2.84 6.36
CA SER A 113 8.75 -4.00 5.80
C SER A 113 10.01 -3.60 5.03
N ILE A 114 9.94 -2.51 4.26
CA ILE A 114 11.06 -2.03 3.43
C ILE A 114 12.19 -1.52 4.32
N VAL A 115 11.89 -0.70 5.32
CA VAL A 115 12.90 -0.13 6.22
C VAL A 115 13.60 -1.22 7.03
N LEU A 116 12.85 -2.23 7.52
CA LEU A 116 13.43 -3.35 8.26
C LEU A 116 14.33 -4.23 7.36
N CYS A 117 13.91 -4.51 6.13
CA CYS A 117 14.73 -5.27 5.18
C CYS A 117 15.98 -4.50 4.70
N LEU A 118 15.84 -3.20 4.41
CA LEU A 118 16.96 -2.35 4.04
C LEU A 118 17.96 -2.20 5.18
N ARG A 119 17.51 -2.17 6.43
CA ARG A 119 18.42 -2.11 7.60
C ARG A 119 19.32 -3.34 7.70
N THR A 120 18.85 -4.52 7.27
CA THR A 120 19.69 -5.73 7.20
C THR A 120 20.59 -5.74 5.95
N VAL A 121 20.09 -5.28 4.80
CA VAL A 121 20.84 -5.29 3.54
C VAL A 121 21.89 -4.18 3.46
N ILE A 122 21.63 -2.99 3.99
CA ILE A 122 22.59 -1.87 4.02
C ILE A 122 23.81 -2.23 4.86
N VAL A 123 23.63 -2.89 6.01
CA VAL A 123 24.76 -3.33 6.85
C VAL A 123 25.64 -4.33 6.10
N VAL A 124 25.04 -5.25 5.33
CA VAL A 124 25.78 -6.26 4.55
C VAL A 124 26.42 -5.68 3.29
N LEU A 125 25.75 -4.76 2.59
CA LEU A 125 26.30 -4.13 1.38
C LEU A 125 27.36 -3.09 1.70
N CYS A 126 27.22 -2.35 2.80
CA CYS A 126 28.22 -1.36 3.14
C CYS A 126 29.54 -2.05 3.50
N GLU A 127 29.53 -3.15 4.28
CA GLU A 127 30.73 -3.94 4.57
C GLU A 127 31.43 -4.51 3.31
N LYS A 128 30.68 -4.83 2.25
CA LYS A 128 31.25 -5.39 1.01
C LYS A 128 31.76 -4.34 0.03
N SER A 129 31.25 -3.11 0.05
CA SER A 129 31.76 -2.02 -0.80
C SER A 129 33.09 -1.44 -0.30
N TYR A 130 33.32 -1.36 1.02
CA TYR A 130 34.59 -0.84 1.54
C TYR A 130 35.78 -1.76 1.24
N MET A 131 35.55 -3.07 1.10
CA MET A 131 36.60 -4.04 0.81
C MET A 131 37.01 -4.08 -0.68
N CYS A 132 36.15 -3.65 -1.60
CA CYS A 132 36.52 -3.56 -3.02
C CYS A 132 37.25 -2.27 -3.38
N ILE A 133 37.00 -1.16 -2.65
CA ILE A 133 37.67 0.12 -2.91
C ILE A 133 39.11 0.11 -2.35
N LEU A 134 39.37 -0.58 -1.24
CA LEU A 134 40.71 -0.69 -0.65
C LEU A 134 41.67 -1.64 -1.40
N LYS A 135 41.19 -2.37 -2.42
CA LYS A 135 42.05 -3.21 -3.29
C LYS A 135 42.45 -2.53 -4.60
N TYR A 136 41.98 -1.32 -4.86
CA TYR A 136 42.30 -0.52 -6.05
C TYR A 136 43.29 0.62 -5.73
N ILE A 137 43.77 0.68 -4.48
CA ILE A 137 44.83 1.58 -4.00
C ILE A 137 45.92 0.71 -3.35
N GLU A 138 46.52 -0.18 -4.15
CA GLU A 138 47.86 -0.75 -3.94
C GLU A 138 48.46 -1.13 -5.30
#